data_AF-A0A6L6L006-F1
#
_entry.id   AF-A0A6L6L006-F1
#
_cell.length_a   1.000
_cell.length_b   1.000
_cell.length_c   1.000
_cell.angle_alpha   90.00
_cell.angle_beta   90.00
_cell.angle_gamma   90.00
#
_symmetry.space_group_name_H-M   'P 1'
#
loop_
_entity.id
_entity.type
_entity.pdbx_description
1 polymer ?
#
loop_
_entity_poly.entity_id
_entity_poly.type
_entity_poly.pdbx_seq_one_letter_code
_entity_poly.pdbx_strand_id
1 'polypeptide(L)'
;MKQKYKKLAFFILLLSMLTGCMLLSGCTENTENGSQSSYIVDSDELQDTENQMEFVPGSMKGSKQEETSENEEQGQTEQSRQTVAEENDAEQAKTAGNLEVHFIDVGQGDATLIKCDGHSMLIDAGNNDKGTLVQNYLQHQGVETLDYVIGTHPDADHIGGMDVVLYKFDCKTIIMPDVANNTRTYDDVVQTMKNKGYKTTYPVVGETYTIGGAAFTIITPNKEYGNDMNSWSVGVLLQNGNHRFLFTGDAEEGAEQDILQNGIDISADVYKVAHHGSNTATSQAFLDAVHPTYAVISAGEGNSYGHPHAEVLNRLRAAGVSVFRTDEQGTIVASSDGTTLTWNMSPSESWQAGEAKKSQNTEKSEKAADSQNNAETDAAVSNPTDQTDGNSDVIVHITKTGEKYHSAGCQYLRKSDIEVTLSEAKARGLTPCSKCNPPQ
;
A
#
# COMPACT_ATOMS: atom_id res chain seq x y z
N MET A 1 26.54 -25.85 47.41
CA MET A 1 27.87 -26.27 46.91
C MET A 1 27.78 -27.69 46.36
N LYS A 2 28.04 -27.86 45.05
CA LYS A 2 28.48 -29.08 44.33
C LYS A 2 27.53 -30.31 44.33
N GLN A 3 27.35 -31.11 43.27
CA GLN A 3 27.58 -31.10 41.82
C GLN A 3 27.11 -32.50 41.30
N LYS A 4 26.72 -32.59 40.01
CA LYS A 4 26.79 -33.78 39.10
C LYS A 4 25.63 -34.78 38.97
N TYR A 5 24.85 -34.55 37.90
CA TYR A 5 24.68 -35.37 36.67
C TYR A 5 24.54 -36.91 36.67
N LYS A 6 23.46 -37.32 35.99
CA LYS A 6 23.31 -38.36 34.93
C LYS A 6 23.39 -39.85 35.31
N LYS A 7 22.28 -40.58 35.06
CA LYS A 7 22.10 -41.68 34.05
C LYS A 7 21.05 -42.70 34.52
N LEU A 8 20.00 -42.91 33.73
CA LEU A 8 19.26 -44.19 33.58
C LEU A 8 18.48 -44.09 32.25
N ALA A 9 19.00 -44.66 31.16
CA ALA A 9 18.71 -46.01 30.63
C ALA A 9 17.61 -45.95 29.57
N PHE A 10 17.90 -46.41 28.34
CA PHE A 10 17.24 -47.57 27.74
C PHE A 10 17.89 -47.94 26.40
N PHE A 11 17.98 -49.25 26.19
CA PHE A 11 18.57 -49.99 25.07
C PHE A 11 17.41 -50.62 24.27
N ILE A 12 17.69 -51.17 23.07
CA ILE A 12 16.85 -51.93 22.08
C ILE A 12 16.81 -51.14 20.75
N LEU A 13 17.49 -51.45 19.63
CA LEU A 13 17.86 -52.67 18.87
C LEU A 13 16.78 -53.19 17.89
N LEU A 14 17.00 -52.98 16.57
CA LEU A 14 16.67 -53.79 15.36
C LEU A 14 16.98 -52.88 14.11
N LEU A 15 17.96 -53.10 13.21
CA LEU A 15 18.17 -54.15 12.17
C LEU A 15 16.89 -54.41 11.34
N SER A 16 16.77 -54.43 10.01
CA SER A 16 17.63 -54.65 8.81
C SER A 16 16.71 -54.37 7.58
N MET A 17 17.13 -53.98 6.37
CA MET A 17 17.79 -54.82 5.36
C MET A 17 18.12 -53.97 4.11
N LEU A 18 19.33 -54.16 3.58
CA LEU A 18 19.68 -53.96 2.17
C LEU A 18 19.00 -55.03 1.31
N THR A 19 18.64 -54.67 0.09
CA THR A 19 18.85 -55.52 -1.10
C THR A 19 18.97 -54.60 -2.32
N GLY A 20 19.98 -54.86 -3.14
CA GLY A 20 20.23 -54.12 -4.36
C GLY A 20 20.31 -55.01 -5.59
N CYS A 21 20.70 -54.34 -6.66
CA CYS A 21 21.35 -54.81 -7.89
C CYS A 21 20.50 -55.21 -9.10
N MET A 22 20.91 -54.58 -10.21
CA MET A 22 21.00 -55.07 -11.61
C MET A 22 19.74 -55.05 -12.48
N LEU A 23 19.77 -54.70 -13.77
CA LEU A 23 20.69 -53.99 -14.69
C LEU A 23 20.06 -54.08 -16.12
N LEU A 24 20.48 -53.21 -17.06
CA LEU A 24 20.33 -53.29 -18.54
C LEU A 24 18.94 -52.93 -19.11
N SER A 25 18.76 -52.32 -20.28
CA SER A 25 19.60 -51.60 -21.27
C SER A 25 18.63 -51.12 -22.35
N GLY A 26 18.87 -49.98 -22.99
CA GLY A 26 18.07 -49.54 -24.13
C GLY A 26 18.50 -48.18 -24.69
N CYS A 27 19.71 -48.12 -25.25
CA CYS A 27 20.09 -47.07 -26.19
C CYS A 27 19.60 -47.44 -27.59
N THR A 28 19.01 -46.49 -28.32
CA THR A 28 19.14 -46.40 -29.78
C THR A 28 19.24 -44.93 -30.16
N GLU A 29 20.43 -44.53 -30.60
CA GLU A 29 20.66 -43.37 -31.44
C GLU A 29 20.07 -43.62 -32.83
N ASN A 30 19.57 -42.56 -33.48
CA ASN A 30 19.69 -42.45 -34.92
C ASN A 30 20.02 -40.99 -35.26
N THR A 31 21.16 -40.85 -35.91
CA THR A 31 21.75 -39.64 -36.47
C THR A 31 21.24 -39.40 -37.89
N GLU A 32 21.15 -38.12 -38.27
CA GLU A 32 21.72 -37.49 -39.49
C GLU A 32 20.81 -36.43 -40.14
N ASN A 33 21.43 -35.25 -40.32
CA ASN A 33 21.38 -34.28 -41.43
C ASN A 33 20.04 -34.06 -42.16
N GLY A 34 19.51 -32.85 -42.31
CA GLY A 34 20.19 -31.59 -42.62
C GLY A 34 19.72 -31.12 -43.99
N SER A 35 19.09 -29.94 -44.09
CA SER A 35 18.98 -29.16 -45.32
C SER A 35 18.27 -27.83 -45.06
N GLN A 36 18.97 -26.74 -45.37
CA GLN A 36 18.39 -25.41 -45.59
C GLN A 36 17.58 -25.43 -46.90
N SER A 37 16.43 -24.76 -46.94
CA SER A 37 16.03 -24.01 -48.14
C SER A 37 15.02 -22.93 -47.83
N SER A 38 15.42 -21.73 -48.23
CA SER A 38 14.64 -20.52 -48.50
C SER A 38 13.45 -20.72 -49.43
N TYR A 39 12.40 -19.92 -49.24
CA TYR A 39 11.54 -19.46 -50.33
C TYR A 39 11.22 -17.96 -50.17
N ILE A 40 11.63 -17.18 -51.17
CA ILE A 40 11.11 -15.86 -51.55
C ILE A 40 10.29 -16.08 -52.81
N VAL A 41 9.04 -15.60 -52.85
CA VAL A 41 8.29 -15.07 -54.03
C VAL A 41 7.12 -14.26 -53.42
N ASP A 42 7.12 -12.93 -53.43
CA ASP A 42 6.82 -11.94 -54.48
C ASP A 42 5.33 -11.81 -54.90
N SER A 43 4.85 -10.59 -54.64
CA SER A 43 3.85 -9.70 -55.28
C SER A 43 2.65 -10.20 -56.11
N ASP A 44 1.54 -9.45 -55.89
CA ASP A 44 0.39 -9.14 -56.76
C ASP A 44 -0.57 -10.31 -57.06
N GLU A 45 -1.89 -10.19 -57.03
CA GLU A 45 -2.82 -9.09 -57.32
C GLU A 45 -4.22 -9.56 -56.82
N LEU A 46 -5.13 -8.68 -56.37
CA LEU A 46 -6.59 -8.73 -56.61
C LEU A 46 -7.35 -7.66 -55.80
N GLN A 47 -7.52 -6.52 -56.47
CA GLN A 47 -8.76 -5.77 -56.71
C GLN A 47 -9.76 -5.45 -55.58
N ASP A 48 -9.91 -4.13 -55.43
CA ASP A 48 -11.00 -3.34 -54.87
C ASP A 48 -12.41 -3.90 -55.11
N THR A 49 -13.25 -3.80 -54.07
CA THR A 49 -14.60 -3.25 -54.21
C THR A 49 -15.00 -2.53 -52.91
N GLU A 50 -15.11 -1.21 -53.00
CA GLU A 50 -15.79 -0.35 -52.03
C GLU A 50 -17.28 -0.71 -51.97
N ASN A 51 -17.85 -0.79 -50.77
CA ASN A 51 -19.29 -0.79 -50.58
C ASN A 51 -19.69 0.41 -49.73
N GLN A 52 -20.13 1.46 -50.42
CA GLN A 52 -20.93 2.54 -49.87
C GLN A 52 -22.38 2.05 -49.69
N MET A 53 -22.99 2.31 -48.53
CA MET A 53 -24.44 2.49 -48.49
C MET A 53 -24.87 3.42 -47.34
N GLU A 54 -25.12 4.66 -47.76
CA GLU A 54 -26.16 5.62 -47.36
C GLU A 54 -26.70 5.66 -45.93
N PHE A 55 -26.40 6.78 -45.27
CA PHE A 55 -27.22 7.40 -44.22
C PHE A 55 -28.40 8.15 -44.86
N VAL A 56 -29.62 7.88 -44.40
CA VAL A 56 -30.80 8.74 -44.63
C VAL A 56 -31.45 9.10 -43.27
N PRO A 57 -31.71 10.38 -42.97
CA PRO A 57 -32.21 10.83 -41.68
C PRO A 57 -33.75 10.85 -41.62
N GLY A 58 -34.31 10.46 -40.47
CA GLY A 58 -35.75 10.54 -40.18
C GLY A 58 -36.06 11.62 -39.14
N SER A 59 -36.88 12.60 -39.54
CA SER A 59 -37.26 13.81 -38.81
C SER A 59 -38.45 13.62 -37.86
N MET A 60 -38.51 14.51 -36.86
CA MET A 60 -39.56 14.72 -35.85
C MET A 60 -40.96 15.00 -36.42
N LYS A 61 -41.99 14.57 -35.67
CA LYS A 61 -43.26 15.24 -35.32
C LYS A 61 -43.79 14.45 -34.09
N GLY A 62 -44.24 14.99 -32.97
CA GLY A 62 -44.85 16.28 -32.68
C GLY A 62 -46.31 16.05 -32.28
N SER A 63 -46.61 15.92 -30.98
CA SER A 63 -47.96 16.15 -30.45
C SER A 63 -47.90 16.72 -29.03
N LYS A 64 -48.39 17.95 -28.90
CA LYS A 64 -48.74 18.66 -27.66
C LYS A 64 -50.06 18.12 -27.08
N GLN A 65 -50.16 18.11 -25.76
CA GLN A 65 -51.31 18.49 -24.92
C GLN A 65 -50.79 18.56 -23.47
N GLU A 66 -50.44 19.74 -22.95
CA GLU A 66 -51.26 20.66 -22.13
C GLU A 66 -51.68 20.11 -20.74
N GLU A 67 -51.29 20.88 -19.72
CA GLU A 67 -51.40 20.69 -18.27
C GLU A 67 -52.85 20.69 -17.74
N THR A 68 -53.10 20.07 -16.57
CA THR A 68 -53.45 20.76 -15.30
C THR A 68 -53.89 19.80 -14.17
N SER A 69 -53.73 20.31 -12.93
CA SER A 69 -54.20 19.88 -11.59
C SER A 69 -53.38 18.79 -10.89
N GLU A 70 -52.57 19.11 -9.87
CA GLU A 70 -52.84 19.55 -8.48
C GLU A 70 -53.15 18.42 -7.49
N ASN A 71 -52.19 18.28 -6.55
CA ASN A 71 -52.27 17.88 -5.15
C ASN A 71 -52.49 16.41 -4.69
N GLU A 72 -51.79 16.16 -3.57
CA GLU A 72 -51.77 14.99 -2.66
C GLU A 72 -50.85 13.85 -3.15
N GLU A 73 -49.74 13.51 -2.47
CA GLU A 73 -49.77 12.90 -1.14
C GLU A 73 -48.40 12.92 -0.41
N GLN A 74 -48.45 13.32 0.86
CA GLN A 74 -47.71 12.82 2.03
C GLN A 74 -46.18 12.94 2.14
N GLY A 75 -45.78 13.81 3.08
CA GLY A 75 -44.48 13.78 3.72
C GLY A 75 -44.25 12.49 4.52
N GLN A 76 -43.14 11.84 4.23
CA GLN A 76 -42.58 10.80 5.09
C GLN A 76 -41.98 11.47 6.33
N THR A 77 -42.59 11.20 7.49
CA THR A 77 -42.08 11.56 8.81
C THR A 77 -40.75 10.84 9.10
N GLU A 78 -39.86 11.47 9.88
CA GLU A 78 -38.56 10.93 10.34
C GLU A 78 -38.63 9.49 10.88
N GLN A 79 -39.77 9.10 11.48
CA GLN A 79 -40.03 7.73 11.93
C GLN A 79 -39.95 6.67 10.81
N SER A 80 -40.40 6.99 9.59
CA SER A 80 -40.34 6.07 8.44
C SER A 80 -38.93 5.90 7.88
N ARG A 81 -38.04 6.88 8.11
CA ARG A 81 -36.63 6.80 7.71
C ARG A 81 -35.83 5.98 8.72
N GLN A 82 -36.18 6.12 10.00
CA GLN A 82 -35.58 5.39 11.09
C GLN A 82 -35.92 3.89 11.04
N THR A 83 -37.17 3.53 10.72
CA THR A 83 -37.56 2.10 10.59
C THR A 83 -36.89 1.39 9.41
N VAL A 84 -36.60 2.10 8.32
CA VAL A 84 -35.91 1.51 7.15
C VAL A 84 -34.41 1.34 7.40
N ALA A 85 -33.78 2.24 8.17
CA ALA A 85 -32.40 2.08 8.62
C ALA A 85 -32.28 0.91 9.63
N GLU A 86 -33.20 0.81 10.59
CA GLU A 86 -33.22 -0.27 11.57
C GLU A 86 -33.51 -1.66 10.95
N GLU A 87 -34.32 -1.74 9.89
CA GLU A 87 -34.54 -3.00 9.14
C GLU A 87 -33.32 -3.40 8.29
N ASN A 88 -32.61 -2.44 7.68
CA ASN A 88 -31.36 -2.71 6.95
C ASN A 88 -30.23 -3.14 7.89
N ASP A 89 -30.09 -2.50 9.06
CA ASP A 89 -29.10 -2.89 10.07
C ASP A 89 -29.39 -4.29 10.64
N ALA A 90 -30.66 -4.65 10.81
CA ALA A 90 -31.06 -5.99 11.25
C ALA A 90 -30.82 -7.07 10.19
N GLU A 91 -30.89 -6.73 8.90
CA GLU A 91 -30.60 -7.66 7.80
C GLU A 91 -29.08 -7.79 7.53
N GLN A 92 -28.30 -6.71 7.66
CA GLN A 92 -26.82 -6.75 7.62
C GLN A 92 -26.20 -7.47 8.82
N ALA A 93 -26.78 -7.34 10.02
CA ALA A 93 -26.38 -8.12 11.20
C ALA A 93 -26.62 -9.63 11.03
N LYS A 94 -27.49 -10.03 10.10
CA LYS A 94 -27.79 -11.43 9.79
C LYS A 94 -26.75 -12.09 8.88
N THR A 95 -25.90 -11.30 8.24
CA THR A 95 -24.84 -11.77 7.34
C THR A 95 -23.44 -11.72 7.95
N ALA A 96 -23.25 -11.16 9.14
CA ALA A 96 -21.92 -10.99 9.74
C ALA A 96 -21.22 -12.30 10.13
N GLY A 97 -19.90 -12.32 9.96
CA GLY A 97 -19.02 -13.41 10.36
C GLY A 97 -18.17 -13.08 11.60
N ASN A 98 -17.47 -14.09 12.11
CA ASN A 98 -16.45 -13.88 13.15
C ASN A 98 -15.16 -13.40 12.49
N LEU A 99 -14.99 -12.09 12.45
CA LEU A 99 -13.89 -11.40 11.78
C LEU A 99 -12.74 -11.13 12.76
N GLU A 100 -11.52 -11.44 12.34
CA GLU A 100 -10.27 -10.98 12.96
C GLU A 100 -9.43 -10.23 11.91
N VAL A 101 -8.95 -9.03 12.26
CA VAL A 101 -8.05 -8.21 11.44
C VAL A 101 -6.74 -8.03 12.21
N HIS A 102 -5.67 -8.63 11.72
CA HIS A 102 -4.35 -8.61 12.34
C HIS A 102 -3.43 -7.69 11.56
N PHE A 103 -3.08 -6.56 12.15
CA PHE A 103 -2.05 -5.66 11.66
C PHE A 103 -0.70 -6.16 12.18
N ILE A 104 -0.01 -6.95 11.34
CA ILE A 104 1.19 -7.68 11.71
C ILE A 104 2.35 -6.69 11.83
N ASP A 105 3.06 -6.74 12.95
CA ASP A 105 4.31 -5.98 13.10
C ASP A 105 5.41 -6.60 12.25
N VAL A 106 5.64 -5.99 11.09
CA VAL A 106 6.71 -6.31 10.15
C VAL A 106 7.83 -5.26 10.19
N GLY A 107 7.86 -4.40 11.22
CA GLY A 107 8.69 -3.20 11.22
C GLY A 107 8.15 -2.13 10.26
N GLN A 108 9.03 -1.47 9.51
CA GLN A 108 8.60 -0.53 8.47
C GLN A 108 8.00 -1.32 7.31
N GLY A 109 6.72 -1.07 7.04
CA GLY A 109 5.94 -1.74 6.00
C GLY A 109 4.58 -2.21 6.49
N ASP A 110 3.86 -2.85 5.58
CA ASP A 110 2.50 -3.34 5.80
C ASP A 110 2.40 -4.86 5.61
N ALA A 111 1.71 -5.51 6.53
CA ALA A 111 1.17 -6.84 6.34
C ALA A 111 -0.07 -7.00 7.22
N THR A 112 -1.22 -7.23 6.61
CA THR A 112 -2.50 -7.38 7.31
C THR A 112 -3.14 -8.71 6.96
N LEU A 113 -3.30 -9.58 7.96
CA LEU A 113 -4.08 -10.81 7.82
C LEU A 113 -5.53 -10.54 8.23
N ILE A 114 -6.47 -10.87 7.37
CA ILE A 114 -7.90 -10.84 7.65
C ILE A 114 -8.41 -12.28 7.65
N LYS A 115 -9.11 -12.67 8.73
CA LYS A 115 -9.73 -13.99 8.87
C LYS A 115 -11.22 -13.83 9.14
N CYS A 116 -12.06 -14.58 8.44
CA CYS A 116 -13.50 -14.57 8.67
C CYS A 116 -14.08 -15.97 8.44
N ASP A 117 -14.65 -16.59 9.48
CA ASP A 117 -15.30 -17.91 9.41
C ASP A 117 -14.48 -19.01 8.71
N GLY A 118 -13.16 -19.02 8.93
CA GLY A 118 -12.24 -20.00 8.34
C GLY A 118 -11.68 -19.61 6.96
N HIS A 119 -12.13 -18.51 6.38
CA HIS A 119 -11.51 -17.90 5.20
C HIS A 119 -10.41 -16.92 5.59
N SER A 120 -9.41 -16.76 4.73
CA SER A 120 -8.25 -15.91 5.00
C SER A 120 -7.86 -15.05 3.79
N MET A 121 -7.56 -13.79 4.06
CA MET A 121 -6.99 -12.84 3.10
C MET A 121 -5.73 -12.21 3.68
N LEU A 122 -4.71 -12.04 2.86
CA LEU A 122 -3.53 -11.25 3.20
C LEU A 122 -3.49 -9.99 2.34
N ILE A 123 -3.34 -8.83 2.97
CA ILE A 123 -3.02 -7.56 2.30
C ILE A 123 -1.58 -7.21 2.67
N ASP A 124 -0.70 -7.18 1.66
CA ASP A 124 0.74 -6.97 1.78
C ASP A 124 1.48 -7.97 2.68
N ALA A 125 2.81 -7.97 2.61
CA ALA A 125 3.69 -8.97 3.22
C ALA A 125 5.00 -8.37 3.77
N GLY A 126 5.08 -7.06 3.97
CA GLY A 126 6.24 -6.36 4.49
C GLY A 126 7.44 -6.37 3.55
N ASN A 127 8.59 -5.91 4.08
CA ASN A 127 9.85 -5.83 3.34
C ASN A 127 10.43 -7.21 2.93
N ASN A 128 11.42 -7.21 2.04
CA ASN A 128 12.06 -8.43 1.51
C ASN A 128 12.59 -9.39 2.60
N ASP A 129 12.99 -8.87 3.76
CA ASP A 129 13.48 -9.67 4.89
C ASP A 129 12.34 -10.20 5.79
N LYS A 130 11.07 -9.85 5.51
CA LYS A 130 9.90 -10.16 6.35
C LYS A 130 9.09 -11.35 5.87
N GLY A 131 9.31 -11.86 4.65
CA GLY A 131 8.54 -12.99 4.10
C GLY A 131 8.51 -14.23 5.01
N THR A 132 9.62 -14.59 5.65
CA THR A 132 9.65 -15.72 6.62
C THR A 132 8.89 -15.40 7.91
N LEU A 133 8.92 -14.15 8.38
CA LEU A 133 8.16 -13.71 9.55
C LEU A 133 6.66 -13.82 9.27
N VAL A 134 6.20 -13.28 8.14
CA VAL A 134 4.79 -13.34 7.71
C VAL A 134 4.37 -14.80 7.51
N GLN A 135 5.18 -15.61 6.82
CA GLN A 135 4.92 -17.05 6.66
C GLN A 135 4.69 -17.75 8.02
N ASN A 136 5.58 -17.55 8.98
CA ASN A 136 5.48 -18.19 10.29
C ASN A 136 4.27 -17.68 11.07
N TYR A 137 3.95 -16.39 10.96
CA TYR A 137 2.77 -15.81 11.59
C TYR A 137 1.48 -16.44 11.04
N LEU A 138 1.34 -16.50 9.71
CA LEU A 138 0.20 -17.14 9.04
C LEU A 138 0.03 -18.61 9.47
N GLN A 139 1.12 -19.38 9.52
CA GLN A 139 1.10 -20.76 10.00
C GLN A 139 0.68 -20.87 11.47
N HIS A 140 1.13 -19.94 12.33
CA HIS A 140 0.73 -19.90 13.72
C HIS A 140 -0.76 -19.56 13.90
N GLN A 141 -1.31 -18.74 13.01
CA GLN A 141 -2.74 -18.42 12.95
C GLN A 141 -3.60 -19.53 12.32
N GLY A 142 -2.99 -20.66 11.94
CA GLY A 142 -3.68 -21.81 11.34
C GLY A 142 -4.11 -21.58 9.89
N VAL A 143 -3.49 -20.64 9.18
CA VAL A 143 -3.78 -20.38 7.76
C VAL A 143 -3.16 -21.48 6.91
N GLU A 144 -4.00 -22.21 6.17
CA GLU A 144 -3.57 -23.23 5.20
C GLU A 144 -3.70 -22.74 3.76
N THR A 145 -4.72 -21.92 3.50
CA THR A 145 -5.07 -21.37 2.18
C THR A 145 -5.39 -19.89 2.34
N LEU A 146 -4.99 -19.09 1.35
CA LEU A 146 -5.38 -17.69 1.22
C LEU A 146 -6.40 -17.61 0.08
N ASP A 147 -7.64 -17.26 0.43
CA ASP A 147 -8.69 -17.01 -0.56
C ASP A 147 -8.30 -15.80 -1.42
N TYR A 148 -7.74 -14.77 -0.77
CA TYR A 148 -7.27 -13.55 -1.42
C TYR A 148 -5.87 -13.17 -0.94
N VAL A 149 -5.04 -12.73 -1.87
CA VAL A 149 -3.76 -12.07 -1.58
C VAL A 149 -3.77 -10.76 -2.33
N ILE A 150 -3.64 -9.64 -1.64
CA ILE A 150 -3.60 -8.31 -2.24
C ILE A 150 -2.19 -7.77 -2.06
N GLY A 151 -1.50 -7.48 -3.16
CA GLY A 151 -0.30 -6.65 -3.16
C GLY A 151 -0.71 -5.25 -3.57
N THR A 152 -0.72 -4.31 -2.62
CA THR A 152 -1.32 -2.99 -2.84
C THR A 152 -0.59 -2.24 -3.93
N HIS A 153 0.73 -2.15 -3.87
CA HIS A 153 1.59 -1.51 -4.86
C HIS A 153 3.00 -2.14 -4.84
N PRO A 154 3.87 -1.85 -5.83
CA PRO A 154 5.06 -2.66 -6.06
C PRO A 154 6.28 -2.32 -5.18
N ASP A 155 6.10 -1.50 -4.13
CA ASP A 155 7.20 -1.11 -3.26
C ASP A 155 7.53 -2.18 -2.23
N ALA A 156 8.79 -2.16 -1.79
CA ALA A 156 9.39 -3.30 -1.13
C ALA A 156 8.79 -3.58 0.23
N ASP A 157 8.48 -2.55 1.02
CA ASP A 157 7.85 -2.66 2.33
C ASP A 157 6.38 -3.08 2.30
N HIS A 158 5.83 -3.34 1.10
CA HIS A 158 4.51 -3.92 0.88
C HIS A 158 4.62 -5.33 0.29
N ILE A 159 5.19 -5.47 -0.91
CA ILE A 159 5.23 -6.77 -1.61
C ILE A 159 6.52 -7.56 -1.40
N GLY A 160 7.47 -7.05 -0.60
CA GLY A 160 8.79 -7.64 -0.44
C GLY A 160 8.78 -9.07 0.11
N GLY A 161 7.92 -9.37 1.09
CA GLY A 161 7.74 -10.72 1.61
C GLY A 161 6.76 -11.58 0.80
N MET A 162 6.15 -11.04 -0.25
CA MET A 162 5.01 -11.66 -0.94
C MET A 162 5.43 -12.89 -1.76
N ASP A 163 6.63 -12.90 -2.32
CA ASP A 163 7.19 -14.05 -3.04
C ASP A 163 7.26 -15.30 -2.12
N VAL A 164 7.68 -15.13 -0.87
CA VAL A 164 7.70 -16.20 0.13
C VAL A 164 6.29 -16.71 0.40
N VAL A 165 5.32 -15.81 0.59
CA VAL A 165 3.92 -16.18 0.85
C VAL A 165 3.34 -16.96 -0.33
N LEU A 166 3.43 -16.41 -1.55
CA LEU A 166 2.92 -17.03 -2.77
C LEU A 166 3.58 -18.40 -3.04
N TYR A 167 4.85 -18.56 -2.70
CA TYR A 167 5.51 -19.85 -2.84
C TYR A 167 4.95 -20.89 -1.86
N LYS A 168 4.72 -20.49 -0.60
CA LYS A 168 4.46 -21.39 0.53
C LYS A 168 2.98 -21.75 0.74
N PHE A 169 2.07 -20.86 0.39
CA PHE A 169 0.63 -21.07 0.58
C PHE A 169 -0.07 -21.40 -0.74
N ASP A 170 -1.25 -22.01 -0.64
CA ASP A 170 -2.18 -22.05 -1.75
C ASP A 170 -2.97 -20.73 -1.78
N CYS A 171 -2.81 -19.96 -2.85
CA CYS A 171 -3.41 -18.64 -3.02
C CYS A 171 -4.41 -18.71 -4.18
N LYS A 172 -5.70 -18.47 -3.92
CA LYS A 172 -6.74 -18.64 -4.95
C LYS A 172 -6.81 -17.43 -5.89
N THR A 173 -6.93 -16.23 -5.32
CA THR A 173 -7.03 -14.97 -6.08
C THR A 173 -5.93 -14.03 -5.62
N ILE A 174 -5.13 -13.52 -6.56
CA ILE A 174 -4.06 -12.57 -6.29
C ILE A 174 -4.40 -11.25 -6.97
N ILE A 175 -4.68 -10.22 -6.18
CA ILE A 175 -5.06 -8.90 -6.66
C ILE A 175 -3.85 -7.99 -6.58
N MET A 176 -3.43 -7.43 -7.72
CA MET A 176 -2.33 -6.47 -7.81
C MET A 176 -2.67 -5.41 -8.87
N PRO A 177 -2.21 -4.15 -8.72
CA PRO A 177 -2.47 -3.11 -9.71
C PRO A 177 -1.76 -3.43 -11.03
N ASP A 178 -2.27 -2.89 -12.14
CA ASP A 178 -1.64 -3.05 -13.47
C ASP A 178 -0.46 -2.08 -13.66
N VAL A 179 0.50 -2.14 -12.74
CA VAL A 179 1.74 -1.37 -12.79
C VAL A 179 2.92 -2.26 -12.50
N ALA A 180 3.96 -2.13 -13.32
CA ALA A 180 5.23 -2.79 -13.11
C ALA A 180 6.24 -1.83 -12.49
N ASN A 181 7.13 -2.36 -11.66
CA ASN A 181 8.28 -1.61 -11.16
C ASN A 181 9.58 -2.32 -11.56
N ASN A 182 10.62 -1.56 -11.89
CA ASN A 182 11.92 -2.10 -12.29
C ASN A 182 12.80 -2.35 -11.05
N THR A 183 12.29 -3.16 -10.12
CA THR A 183 12.97 -3.52 -8.87
C THR A 183 13.13 -5.03 -8.79
N ARG A 184 14.18 -5.46 -8.07
CA ARG A 184 14.39 -6.88 -7.80
C ARG A 184 13.21 -7.50 -7.04
N THR A 185 12.61 -6.72 -6.14
CA THR A 185 11.42 -7.12 -5.37
C THR A 185 10.25 -7.47 -6.27
N TYR A 186 9.89 -6.58 -7.20
CA TYR A 186 8.80 -6.83 -8.13
C TYR A 186 9.09 -8.06 -9.01
N ASP A 187 10.32 -8.19 -9.51
CA ASP A 187 10.75 -9.35 -10.30
C ASP A 187 10.60 -10.68 -9.54
N ASP A 188 10.95 -10.71 -8.26
CA ASP A 188 10.88 -11.93 -7.43
C ASP A 188 9.43 -12.37 -7.19
N VAL A 189 8.50 -11.41 -7.00
CA VAL A 189 7.06 -11.68 -6.91
C VAL A 189 6.50 -12.21 -8.23
N VAL A 190 6.72 -11.50 -9.33
CA VAL A 190 6.24 -11.91 -10.67
C VAL A 190 6.79 -13.28 -11.06
N GLN A 191 8.07 -13.54 -10.78
CA GLN A 191 8.67 -14.82 -11.11
C GLN A 191 8.13 -15.95 -10.23
N THR A 192 7.82 -15.69 -8.96
CA THR A 192 7.13 -16.66 -8.11
C THR A 192 5.73 -16.97 -8.64
N MET A 193 4.95 -15.95 -9.00
CA MET A 193 3.63 -16.14 -9.62
C MET A 193 3.72 -17.00 -10.87
N LYS A 194 4.66 -16.70 -11.77
CA LYS A 194 4.90 -17.48 -12.98
C LYS A 194 5.28 -18.94 -12.68
N ASN A 195 6.18 -19.16 -11.72
CA ASN A 195 6.60 -20.51 -11.34
C ASN A 195 5.47 -21.34 -10.71
N LYS A 196 4.56 -20.69 -9.98
CA LYS A 196 3.41 -21.31 -9.33
C LYS A 196 2.19 -21.42 -10.25
N GLY A 197 2.23 -20.82 -11.44
CA GLY A 197 1.11 -20.79 -12.38
C GLY A 197 -0.02 -19.83 -11.97
N TYR A 198 0.28 -18.86 -11.11
CA TYR A 198 -0.67 -17.84 -10.70
C TYR A 198 -0.90 -16.79 -11.79
N LYS A 199 -2.07 -16.18 -11.75
CA LYS A 199 -2.47 -15.06 -12.60
C LYS A 199 -2.85 -13.89 -11.71
N THR A 200 -2.51 -12.69 -12.17
CA THR A 200 -2.98 -11.46 -11.55
C THR A 200 -4.44 -11.25 -11.88
N THR A 201 -5.24 -10.95 -10.85
CA THR A 201 -6.55 -10.34 -10.96
C THR A 201 -6.36 -8.84 -10.82
N TYR A 202 -6.74 -8.06 -11.82
CA TYR A 202 -6.62 -6.62 -11.75
C TYR A 202 -7.78 -6.01 -10.95
N PRO A 203 -7.51 -5.01 -10.08
CA PRO A 203 -8.54 -4.36 -9.27
C PRO A 203 -9.55 -3.61 -10.17
N VAL A 204 -10.83 -3.76 -9.87
CA VAL A 204 -11.91 -2.99 -10.51
C VAL A 204 -12.68 -2.24 -9.44
N VAL A 205 -12.65 -0.91 -9.48
CA VAL A 205 -13.33 -0.05 -8.50
C VAL A 205 -14.83 -0.37 -8.46
N GLY A 206 -15.36 -0.58 -7.26
CA GLY A 206 -16.74 -0.97 -7.00
C GLY A 206 -16.98 -2.49 -7.04
N GLU A 207 -16.04 -3.29 -7.55
CA GLU A 207 -16.15 -4.75 -7.50
C GLU A 207 -16.07 -5.24 -6.05
N THR A 208 -16.97 -6.16 -5.69
CA THR A 208 -17.12 -6.67 -4.32
C THR A 208 -16.91 -8.17 -4.29
N TYR A 209 -16.16 -8.62 -3.30
CA TYR A 209 -15.82 -10.01 -3.02
C TYR A 209 -16.32 -10.43 -1.64
N THR A 210 -16.57 -11.73 -1.45
CA THR A 210 -17.02 -12.28 -0.15
C THR A 210 -15.87 -12.99 0.56
N ILE A 211 -15.85 -12.90 1.88
CA ILE A 211 -14.87 -13.59 2.74
C ILE A 211 -15.56 -14.02 4.05
N GLY A 212 -15.96 -15.29 4.15
CA GLY A 212 -16.85 -15.74 5.24
C GLY A 212 -18.17 -14.98 5.23
N GLY A 213 -18.63 -14.52 6.41
CA GLY A 213 -19.76 -13.57 6.53
C GLY A 213 -19.43 -12.11 6.20
N ALA A 214 -18.18 -11.78 5.86
CA ALA A 214 -17.79 -10.42 5.49
C ALA A 214 -17.71 -10.25 3.97
N ALA A 215 -17.62 -9.00 3.51
CA ALA A 215 -17.36 -8.66 2.12
C ALA A 215 -16.40 -7.48 2.01
N PHE A 216 -15.60 -7.41 0.96
CA PHE A 216 -14.77 -6.24 0.68
C PHE A 216 -14.98 -5.72 -0.73
N THR A 217 -14.93 -4.39 -0.87
CA THR A 217 -15.09 -3.67 -2.13
C THR A 217 -13.78 -2.98 -2.50
N ILE A 218 -13.35 -3.10 -3.75
CA ILE A 218 -12.20 -2.37 -4.28
C ILE A 218 -12.57 -0.90 -4.45
N ILE A 219 -11.75 0.03 -3.94
CA ILE A 219 -12.03 1.48 -4.01
C ILE A 219 -11.02 2.26 -4.86
N THR A 220 -9.83 1.72 -5.11
CA THR A 220 -8.72 2.35 -5.85
C THR A 220 -7.75 1.25 -6.32
N PRO A 221 -6.93 1.41 -7.38
CA PRO A 221 -6.67 2.61 -8.19
C PRO A 221 -7.85 3.07 -9.06
N ASN A 222 -8.15 4.37 -9.06
CA ASN A 222 -9.24 4.98 -9.86
C ASN A 222 -8.82 5.43 -11.26
N LYS A 223 -7.51 5.52 -11.51
CA LYS A 223 -6.91 5.89 -12.81
C LYS A 223 -5.47 5.40 -12.88
N GLU A 224 -4.82 5.68 -14.00
CA GLU A 224 -3.38 5.50 -14.19
C GLU A 224 -2.60 6.58 -13.43
N TYR A 225 -1.64 6.19 -12.60
CA TYR A 225 -0.80 7.13 -11.80
C TYR A 225 0.65 7.26 -12.30
N GLY A 226 0.97 6.63 -13.44
CA GLY A 226 2.30 6.72 -14.03
C GLY A 226 3.37 6.17 -13.08
N ASN A 227 4.35 7.02 -12.71
CA ASN A 227 5.50 6.62 -11.89
C ASN A 227 5.28 6.79 -10.37
N ASP A 228 4.11 7.27 -9.95
CA ASP A 228 3.75 7.34 -8.53
C ASP A 228 3.20 5.99 -8.08
N MET A 229 4.10 5.11 -7.66
CA MET A 229 3.77 3.74 -7.24
C MET A 229 2.81 3.71 -6.06
N ASN A 230 2.92 4.66 -5.13
CA ASN A 230 2.07 4.75 -3.95
C ASN A 230 0.60 4.97 -4.33
N SER A 231 0.35 5.88 -5.26
CA SER A 231 -1.00 6.16 -5.76
C SER A 231 -1.63 4.99 -6.54
N TRP A 232 -0.84 4.02 -7.00
CA TRP A 232 -1.35 2.78 -7.59
C TRP A 232 -1.92 1.78 -6.57
N SER A 233 -1.83 2.07 -5.28
CA SER A 233 -2.28 1.19 -4.20
C SER A 233 -3.68 0.63 -4.43
N VAL A 234 -3.81 -0.70 -4.35
CA VAL A 234 -5.12 -1.36 -4.26
C VAL A 234 -5.70 -1.10 -2.89
N GLY A 235 -6.73 -0.27 -2.83
CA GLY A 235 -7.47 0.01 -1.61
C GLY A 235 -8.75 -0.80 -1.54
N VAL A 236 -9.09 -1.24 -0.33
CA VAL A 236 -10.30 -2.03 -0.06
C VAL A 236 -11.08 -1.48 1.13
N LEU A 237 -12.39 -1.50 1.01
CA LEU A 237 -13.34 -1.26 2.10
C LEU A 237 -13.96 -2.61 2.49
N LEU A 238 -13.69 -3.07 3.71
CA LEU A 238 -14.20 -4.32 4.26
C LEU A 238 -15.40 -4.05 5.18
N GLN A 239 -16.52 -4.73 4.93
CA GLN A 239 -17.74 -4.70 5.72
C GLN A 239 -17.94 -6.03 6.45
N ASN A 240 -18.20 -5.97 7.76
CA ASN A 240 -18.70 -7.10 8.55
C ASN A 240 -19.79 -6.64 9.52
N GLY A 241 -21.05 -7.01 9.25
CA GLY A 241 -22.21 -6.48 9.98
C GLY A 241 -22.23 -4.96 9.92
N ASN A 242 -22.20 -4.32 11.09
CA ASN A 242 -22.19 -2.86 11.23
C ASN A 242 -20.78 -2.25 11.20
N HIS A 243 -19.71 -3.07 11.16
CA HIS A 243 -18.34 -2.59 11.23
C HIS A 243 -17.66 -2.51 9.88
N ARG A 244 -16.95 -1.41 9.66
CA ARG A 244 -16.23 -1.07 8.43
C ARG A 244 -14.75 -0.84 8.68
N PHE A 245 -13.92 -1.42 7.82
CA PHE A 245 -12.47 -1.26 7.85
C PHE A 245 -11.99 -0.75 6.50
N LEU A 246 -11.17 0.29 6.50
CA LEU A 246 -10.63 0.91 5.31
C LEU A 246 -9.12 0.69 5.22
N PHE A 247 -8.66 0.19 4.08
CA PHE A 247 -7.26 -0.01 3.74
C PHE A 247 -6.97 0.66 2.41
N THR A 248 -5.95 1.51 2.33
CA THR A 248 -5.63 2.26 1.11
C THR A 248 -4.19 2.08 0.66
N GLY A 249 -3.45 1.15 1.27
CA GLY A 249 -2.00 1.05 1.10
C GLY A 249 -1.36 2.42 1.34
N ASP A 250 -0.57 2.87 0.38
CA ASP A 250 0.18 4.11 0.45
C ASP A 250 -0.43 5.24 -0.39
N ALA A 251 -1.72 5.13 -0.76
CA ALA A 251 -2.41 6.17 -1.52
C ALA A 251 -2.15 7.58 -0.95
N GLU A 252 -1.52 8.42 -1.76
CA GLU A 252 -1.19 9.80 -1.40
C GLU A 252 -2.35 10.75 -1.75
N GLU A 253 -2.24 12.03 -1.37
CA GLU A 253 -3.34 13.02 -1.50
C GLU A 253 -4.01 13.02 -2.88
N GLY A 254 -3.24 12.82 -3.96
CA GLY A 254 -3.78 12.73 -5.32
C GLY A 254 -4.77 11.57 -5.50
N ALA A 255 -4.38 10.37 -5.09
CA ALA A 255 -5.25 9.19 -5.11
C ALA A 255 -6.41 9.31 -4.11
N GLU A 256 -6.19 9.93 -2.94
CA GLU A 256 -7.27 10.22 -1.99
C GLU A 256 -8.37 11.09 -2.62
N GLN A 257 -7.99 12.12 -3.38
CA GLN A 257 -8.97 12.95 -4.09
C GLN A 257 -9.75 12.16 -5.14
N ASP A 258 -9.10 11.23 -5.85
CA ASP A 258 -9.80 10.38 -6.82
C ASP A 258 -10.76 9.40 -6.14
N ILE A 259 -10.39 8.86 -4.96
CA ILE A 259 -11.27 8.04 -4.13
C ILE A 259 -12.51 8.84 -3.72
N LEU A 260 -12.33 10.07 -3.23
CA LEU A 260 -13.45 10.93 -2.83
C LEU A 260 -14.40 11.26 -3.99
N GLN A 261 -13.92 11.23 -5.22
CA GLN A 261 -14.69 11.56 -6.42
C GLN A 261 -15.41 10.36 -7.05
N ASN A 262 -15.06 9.13 -6.66
CA ASN A 262 -15.61 7.93 -7.29
C ASN A 262 -17.05 7.57 -6.85
N GLY A 263 -17.57 8.27 -5.84
CA GLY A 263 -18.96 8.13 -5.36
C GLY A 263 -19.21 6.95 -4.42
N ILE A 264 -18.17 6.20 -4.04
CA ILE A 264 -18.24 5.16 -3.01
C ILE A 264 -18.21 5.85 -1.65
N ASP A 265 -19.17 5.54 -0.77
CA ASP A 265 -19.09 5.92 0.64
C ASP A 265 -17.91 5.17 1.26
N ILE A 266 -16.91 5.90 1.74
CA ILE A 266 -15.68 5.36 2.34
C ILE A 266 -15.65 5.51 3.88
N SER A 267 -16.76 5.90 4.51
CA SER A 267 -16.82 5.95 5.97
C SER A 267 -16.43 4.60 6.57
N ALA A 268 -15.68 4.60 7.67
CA ALA A 268 -15.20 3.37 8.28
C ALA A 268 -14.97 3.53 9.76
N ASP A 269 -15.25 2.50 10.57
CA ASP A 269 -14.94 2.51 12.00
C ASP A 269 -13.43 2.45 12.26
N VAL A 270 -12.72 1.69 11.42
CA VAL A 270 -11.28 1.45 11.52
C VAL A 270 -10.59 1.87 10.23
N TYR A 271 -9.66 2.82 10.33
CA TYR A 271 -8.83 3.24 9.22
C TYR A 271 -7.38 2.75 9.40
N LYS A 272 -6.88 1.96 8.46
CA LYS A 272 -5.44 1.70 8.32
C LYS A 272 -4.80 2.91 7.69
N VAL A 273 -4.12 3.73 8.50
CA VAL A 273 -3.54 5.01 8.09
C VAL A 273 -2.59 4.79 6.91
N ALA A 274 -2.83 5.53 5.83
CA ALA A 274 -2.10 5.40 4.60
C ALA A 274 -0.61 5.74 4.77
N HIS A 275 0.24 5.08 3.98
CA HIS A 275 1.66 5.43 3.84
C HIS A 275 2.38 5.55 5.18
N HIS A 276 2.03 4.64 6.10
CA HIS A 276 2.60 4.54 7.44
C HIS A 276 2.48 5.81 8.30
N GLY A 277 1.60 6.74 7.93
CA GLY A 277 1.51 8.08 8.53
C GLY A 277 2.48 9.10 7.92
N SER A 278 2.84 8.95 6.65
CA SER A 278 3.49 10.00 5.85
C SER A 278 2.64 11.27 5.82
N ASN A 279 3.27 12.45 5.79
CA ASN A 279 2.56 13.71 5.62
C ASN A 279 2.05 13.94 4.19
N THR A 280 2.41 13.08 3.23
CA THR A 280 1.88 13.04 1.86
C THR A 280 0.54 12.30 1.73
N ALA A 281 0.01 11.78 2.83
CA ALA A 281 -1.25 11.05 2.87
C ALA A 281 -2.06 11.42 4.11
N THR A 282 -3.25 10.84 4.21
CA THR A 282 -4.27 11.17 5.21
C THR A 282 -4.57 12.67 5.19
N SER A 283 -4.93 13.22 4.03
CA SER A 283 -5.34 14.62 3.93
C SER A 283 -6.57 14.88 4.81
N GLN A 284 -6.80 16.14 5.20
CA GLN A 284 -7.93 16.47 6.08
C GLN A 284 -9.27 16.09 5.44
N ALA A 285 -9.45 16.38 4.14
CA ALA A 285 -10.68 16.05 3.43
C ALA A 285 -10.93 14.54 3.37
N PHE A 286 -9.86 13.75 3.20
CA PHE A 286 -9.96 12.29 3.24
C PHE A 286 -10.34 11.80 4.63
N LEU A 287 -9.64 12.26 5.67
CA LEU A 287 -9.94 11.89 7.06
C LEU A 287 -11.37 12.25 7.47
N ASP A 288 -11.87 13.41 7.06
CA ASP A 288 -13.24 13.86 7.33
C ASP A 288 -14.29 12.96 6.67
N ALA A 289 -14.01 12.46 5.46
CA ALA A 289 -14.90 11.56 4.74
C ALA A 289 -14.87 10.12 5.30
N VAL A 290 -13.71 9.65 5.74
CA VAL A 290 -13.56 8.34 6.40
C VAL A 290 -14.22 8.34 7.77
N HIS A 291 -14.10 9.46 8.52
CA HIS A 291 -14.66 9.64 9.87
C HIS A 291 -14.40 8.43 10.81
N PRO A 292 -13.13 8.03 11.04
CA PRO A 292 -12.87 6.83 11.81
C PRO A 292 -13.01 7.03 13.32
N THR A 293 -13.47 5.99 14.01
CA THR A 293 -13.37 5.91 15.48
C THR A 293 -11.96 5.47 15.89
N TYR A 294 -11.38 4.55 15.12
CA TYR A 294 -10.06 3.98 15.36
C TYR A 294 -9.16 4.13 14.13
N ALA A 295 -7.87 4.38 14.37
CA ALA A 295 -6.85 4.37 13.33
C ALA A 295 -5.71 3.43 13.72
N VAL A 296 -5.19 2.68 12.76
CA VAL A 296 -4.00 1.83 12.94
C VAL A 296 -2.90 2.34 12.05
N ILE A 297 -1.76 2.67 12.64
CA ILE A 297 -0.54 3.07 11.94
C ILE A 297 0.42 1.87 11.99
N SER A 298 0.73 1.31 10.82
CA SER A 298 1.81 0.34 10.71
C SER A 298 3.08 1.07 10.30
N ALA A 299 4.06 1.08 11.19
CA ALA A 299 5.37 1.68 10.99
C ALA A 299 6.40 0.89 11.80
N GLY A 300 7.69 1.10 11.49
CA GLY A 300 8.79 0.48 12.23
C GLY A 300 9.34 1.38 13.33
N GLU A 301 9.70 0.80 14.48
CA GLU A 301 10.41 1.51 15.55
C GLU A 301 11.71 2.11 15.01
N GLY A 302 11.88 3.43 15.16
CA GLY A 302 13.08 4.13 14.69
C GLY A 302 13.36 4.03 13.19
N ASN A 303 12.30 3.89 12.38
CA ASN A 303 12.37 3.95 10.91
C ASN A 303 13.04 5.26 10.45
N SER A 304 13.70 5.22 9.30
CA SER A 304 14.45 6.37 8.78
C SER A 304 13.58 7.48 8.20
N TYR A 305 12.32 7.19 7.89
CA TYR A 305 11.39 8.13 7.27
C TYR A 305 10.83 9.15 8.27
N GLY A 306 10.90 8.86 9.57
CA GLY A 306 10.24 9.67 10.58
C GLY A 306 8.74 9.41 10.68
N HIS A 307 8.29 8.25 10.19
CA HIS A 307 6.90 7.83 10.27
C HIS A 307 6.54 7.36 11.70
N PRO A 308 5.30 7.62 12.17
CA PRO A 308 4.34 8.56 11.62
C PRO A 308 4.77 10.02 11.84
N HIS A 309 4.44 10.91 10.90
CA HIS A 309 4.71 12.33 11.00
C HIS A 309 3.78 13.04 11.99
N ALA A 310 4.30 14.12 12.58
CA ALA A 310 3.55 14.92 13.57
C ALA A 310 2.27 15.54 12.97
N GLU A 311 2.26 15.95 11.70
CA GLU A 311 1.05 16.51 11.07
C GLU A 311 -0.09 15.50 11.04
N VAL A 312 0.19 14.24 10.68
CA VAL A 312 -0.82 13.17 10.62
C VAL A 312 -1.35 12.86 12.01
N LEU A 313 -0.45 12.71 13.00
CA LEU A 313 -0.85 12.49 14.40
C LEU A 313 -1.72 13.64 14.92
N ASN A 314 -1.41 14.89 14.57
CA ASN A 314 -2.21 16.04 14.98
C ASN A 314 -3.60 16.03 14.33
N ARG A 315 -3.72 15.67 13.04
CA ARG A 315 -5.02 15.51 12.37
C ARG A 315 -5.88 14.44 13.04
N LEU A 316 -5.31 13.26 13.28
CA LEU A 316 -6.00 12.15 13.96
C LEU A 316 -6.45 12.55 15.38
N ARG A 317 -5.58 13.23 16.13
CA ARG A 317 -5.88 13.73 17.48
C ARG A 317 -7.01 14.76 17.46
N ALA A 318 -6.98 15.70 16.52
CA ALA A 318 -7.99 16.73 16.38
C ALA A 318 -9.37 16.15 16.01
N ALA A 319 -9.38 15.07 15.22
CA ALA A 319 -10.59 14.32 14.88
C ALA A 319 -11.10 13.40 16.01
N GLY A 320 -10.40 13.31 17.16
CA GLY A 320 -10.80 12.47 18.29
C GLY A 320 -10.60 10.97 18.07
N VAL A 321 -9.74 10.60 17.12
CA VAL A 321 -9.50 9.22 16.72
C VAL A 321 -8.63 8.51 17.76
N SER A 322 -9.01 7.28 18.12
CA SER A 322 -8.19 6.40 18.95
C SER A 322 -7.14 5.69 18.09
N VAL A 323 -5.85 5.93 18.36
CA VAL A 323 -4.74 5.46 17.51
C VAL A 323 -4.08 4.21 18.09
N PHE A 324 -3.81 3.23 17.24
CA PHE A 324 -2.95 2.08 17.51
C PHE A 324 -1.71 2.11 16.62
N ARG A 325 -0.58 1.59 17.12
CA ARG A 325 0.73 1.71 16.48
C ARG A 325 1.57 0.44 16.59
N THR A 326 1.97 -0.12 15.45
CA THR A 326 2.79 -1.35 15.46
C THR A 326 4.18 -1.11 16.01
N ASP A 327 4.77 0.07 15.79
CA ASP A 327 6.10 0.42 16.28
C ASP A 327 6.19 0.54 17.81
N GLU A 328 5.05 0.73 18.48
CA GLU A 328 4.98 0.85 19.93
C GLU A 328 4.38 -0.38 20.61
N GLN A 329 3.46 -1.06 19.92
CA GLN A 329 2.59 -2.07 20.52
C GLN A 329 2.75 -3.46 19.89
N GLY A 330 3.57 -3.60 18.85
CA GLY A 330 3.71 -4.82 18.08
C GLY A 330 2.46 -5.15 17.27
N THR A 331 2.16 -6.44 17.12
CA THR A 331 0.99 -6.88 16.34
C THR A 331 -0.33 -6.52 17.02
N ILE A 332 -1.17 -5.77 16.31
CA ILE A 332 -2.49 -5.31 16.77
C ILE A 332 -3.57 -6.16 16.13
N VAL A 333 -4.56 -6.58 16.91
CA VAL A 333 -5.67 -7.42 16.43
C VAL A 333 -7.00 -6.79 16.82
N ALA A 334 -7.83 -6.55 15.82
CA ALA A 334 -9.24 -6.19 15.98
C ALA A 334 -10.11 -7.42 15.74
N SER A 335 -11.10 -7.67 16.61
CA SER A 335 -12.06 -8.77 16.48
C SER A 335 -13.47 -8.21 16.44
N SER A 336 -14.27 -8.65 15.47
CA SER A 336 -15.64 -8.19 15.22
C SER A 336 -16.60 -9.36 15.00
N ASP A 337 -17.72 -9.37 15.71
CA ASP A 337 -18.85 -10.29 15.47
C ASP A 337 -19.97 -9.66 14.60
N GLY A 338 -19.68 -8.50 14.01
CA GLY A 338 -20.64 -7.69 13.25
C GLY A 338 -21.40 -6.65 14.07
N THR A 339 -21.35 -6.71 15.40
CA THR A 339 -22.03 -5.74 16.28
C THR A 339 -21.14 -5.22 17.40
N THR A 340 -20.22 -6.05 17.88
CA THR A 340 -19.19 -5.71 18.86
C THR A 340 -17.81 -5.72 18.21
N LEU A 341 -17.05 -4.64 18.38
CA LEU A 341 -15.65 -4.51 17.96
C LEU A 341 -14.76 -4.48 19.21
N THR A 342 -13.77 -5.36 19.28
CA THR A 342 -12.81 -5.44 20.39
C THR A 342 -11.38 -5.47 19.88
N TRP A 343 -10.45 -5.13 20.77
CA TRP A 343 -9.03 -5.04 20.48
C TRP A 343 -8.23 -5.89 21.48
N ASN A 344 -7.11 -6.46 21.04
CA ASN A 344 -6.21 -7.19 21.92
C ASN A 344 -5.43 -6.29 22.91
N MET A 345 -5.53 -4.97 22.74
CA MET A 345 -4.83 -3.96 23.54
C MET A 345 -5.64 -2.65 23.58
N SER A 346 -5.23 -1.71 24.45
CA SER A 346 -5.76 -0.35 24.46
C SER A 346 -5.06 0.55 23.42
N PRO A 347 -5.69 1.64 22.95
CA PRO A 347 -5.05 2.62 22.07
C PRO A 347 -3.75 3.18 22.67
N SER A 348 -2.82 3.58 21.80
CA SER A 348 -1.62 4.31 22.22
C SER A 348 -1.97 5.71 22.72
N GLU A 349 -1.29 6.11 23.78
CA GLU A 349 -1.39 7.47 24.36
C GLU A 349 -0.12 8.29 24.11
N SER A 350 0.86 7.77 23.36
CA SER A 350 2.18 8.43 23.21
C SER A 350 2.06 9.74 22.43
N TRP A 351 1.32 9.71 21.31
CA TRP A 351 1.28 10.75 20.29
C TRP A 351 2.69 11.24 19.88
N GLN A 352 3.69 10.37 19.97
CA GLN A 352 5.09 10.69 19.64
C GLN A 352 5.32 10.51 18.15
N ALA A 353 5.61 11.59 17.43
CA ALA A 353 6.01 11.49 16.03
C ALA A 353 7.31 10.67 15.87
N GLY A 354 7.47 10.02 14.72
CA GLY A 354 8.73 9.41 14.35
C GLY A 354 9.83 10.45 14.15
N GLU A 355 11.07 10.09 14.47
CA GLU A 355 12.23 10.94 14.23
C GLU A 355 12.99 10.46 13.01
N ALA A 356 12.96 11.24 11.93
CA ALA A 356 13.79 10.95 10.77
C ALA A 356 15.27 10.97 11.17
N LYS A 357 15.99 9.88 10.89
CA LYS A 357 17.44 9.84 11.12
C LYS A 357 18.11 10.78 10.14
N LYS A 358 18.56 11.96 10.61
CA LYS A 358 19.58 12.74 9.89
C LYS A 358 20.76 11.79 9.67
N SER A 359 21.18 11.61 8.41
CA SER A 359 22.39 10.87 8.07
C SER A 359 23.57 11.47 8.84
N GLN A 360 23.91 10.86 9.98
CA GLN A 360 25.11 11.19 10.71
C GLN A 360 26.28 10.57 9.96
N ASN A 361 26.79 11.32 9.00
CA ASN A 361 28.07 11.03 8.40
C ASN A 361 28.96 12.25 8.61
N THR A 362 29.54 12.37 9.81
CA THR A 362 30.87 12.97 10.08
C THR A 362 31.15 13.03 11.58
N GLU A 363 31.80 12.00 12.14
CA GLU A 363 32.75 12.19 13.26
C GLU A 363 33.81 11.08 13.26
N LYS A 364 34.96 11.33 12.59
CA LYS A 364 36.33 11.12 13.12
C LYS A 364 37.39 11.20 12.02
N SER A 365 38.00 12.36 11.90
CA SER A 365 39.43 12.63 12.10
C SER A 365 39.60 14.08 11.67
N GLU A 366 39.97 14.99 12.56
CA GLU A 366 41.35 15.45 12.59
C GLU A 366 41.69 16.01 13.98
N LYS A 367 42.80 15.53 14.55
CA LYS A 367 43.49 16.21 15.64
C LYS A 367 44.65 17.02 15.05
N ALA A 368 44.65 18.29 15.46
CA ALA A 368 45.80 19.13 15.83
C ALA A 368 46.70 19.73 14.73
N ALA A 369 46.57 21.06 14.55
CA ALA A 369 47.60 22.07 14.85
C ALA A 369 46.92 23.45 14.81
N ASP A 370 46.53 24.02 15.96
CA ASP A 370 47.27 25.07 16.68
C ASP A 370 47.57 26.34 15.86
N SER A 371 46.83 27.41 16.11
CA SER A 371 47.42 28.69 16.52
C SER A 371 46.37 29.72 16.92
N GLN A 372 46.75 30.46 17.94
CA GLN A 372 46.05 31.48 18.71
C GLN A 372 45.57 32.69 17.88
N ASN A 373 44.44 33.31 18.27
CA ASN A 373 44.44 34.67 18.83
C ASN A 373 43.05 35.17 19.28
N ASN A 374 43.10 36.07 20.26
CA ASN A 374 42.09 36.61 21.17
C ASN A 374 41.07 37.62 20.61
N ALA A 375 40.05 37.86 21.45
CA ALA A 375 39.32 39.13 21.72
C ALA A 375 38.24 39.54 20.71
N GLU A 376 37.11 40.20 21.04
CA GLU A 376 36.31 40.53 22.23
C GLU A 376 35.10 41.29 21.65
N THR A 377 33.87 41.13 22.19
CA THR A 377 32.71 42.09 22.15
C THR A 377 32.14 42.49 20.75
N ASP A 378 30.85 42.73 20.50
CA ASP A 378 29.78 43.33 21.31
C ASP A 378 28.38 43.14 20.66
N ALA A 379 27.35 43.20 21.51
CA ALA A 379 25.97 43.69 21.36
C ALA A 379 25.11 43.52 20.08
N ALA A 380 24.04 42.72 20.25
CA ALA A 380 22.61 42.96 20.00
C ALA A 380 22.12 44.02 18.98
N VAL A 381 21.25 43.59 18.05
CA VAL A 381 20.05 44.36 17.60
C VAL A 381 18.89 43.40 17.28
N SER A 382 17.72 43.75 17.80
CA SER A 382 16.40 43.11 17.69
C SER A 382 15.62 43.47 16.41
N ASN A 383 14.70 42.56 16.04
CA ASN A 383 13.67 42.59 14.96
C ASN A 383 12.86 43.90 14.80
N PRO A 384 12.11 44.06 13.69
CA PRO A 384 10.68 43.69 13.70
C PRO A 384 10.12 43.00 12.42
N THR A 385 9.10 42.18 12.68
CA THR A 385 7.94 41.67 11.88
C THR A 385 7.56 42.38 10.56
N ASP A 386 7.10 41.65 9.53
CA ASP A 386 5.66 41.42 9.22
C ASP A 386 5.43 40.55 7.94
N GLN A 387 4.22 39.99 7.86
CA GLN A 387 3.53 39.03 6.96
C GLN A 387 3.71 39.10 5.43
N THR A 388 3.61 37.96 4.71
CA THR A 388 2.40 37.41 4.01
C THR A 388 2.76 36.25 3.06
N ASP A 389 1.77 35.36 2.84
CA ASP A 389 1.60 34.34 1.78
C ASP A 389 2.16 32.92 1.98
N GLY A 390 1.26 32.04 2.40
CA GLY A 390 1.41 30.59 2.43
C GLY A 390 1.35 30.00 1.03
N ASN A 391 2.52 29.64 0.53
CA ASN A 391 2.71 28.79 -0.62
C ASN A 391 3.64 27.66 -0.14
N SER A 392 3.19 26.41 -0.15
CA SER A 392 4.01 25.25 0.21
C SER A 392 5.10 25.09 -0.84
N ASP A 393 6.25 25.68 -0.55
CA ASP A 393 7.30 25.92 -1.51
C ASP A 393 8.12 24.64 -1.71
N VAL A 394 7.95 24.01 -2.87
CA VAL A 394 8.54 22.70 -3.22
C VAL A 394 10.04 22.67 -2.93
N ILE A 395 10.54 21.65 -2.22
CA ILE A 395 11.98 21.54 -1.93
C ILE A 395 12.74 21.04 -3.16
N VAL A 396 13.87 21.71 -3.45
CA VAL A 396 14.84 21.33 -4.49
C VAL A 396 16.26 21.35 -3.92
N HIS A 397 17.19 20.69 -4.62
CA HIS A 397 18.56 20.48 -4.16
C HIS A 397 19.54 21.34 -4.94
N ILE A 398 20.48 22.02 -4.29
CA ILE A 398 21.52 22.81 -4.94
C ILE A 398 22.91 22.36 -4.52
N THR A 399 23.92 22.71 -5.32
CA THR A 399 25.32 22.55 -4.94
C THR A 399 25.88 23.86 -4.40
N LYS A 400 26.93 23.80 -3.54
CA LYS A 400 27.48 24.97 -2.85
C LYS A 400 27.94 26.10 -3.79
N THR A 401 28.35 25.77 -5.01
CA THR A 401 28.86 26.73 -6.02
C THR A 401 28.22 26.54 -7.41
N GLY A 402 27.17 25.73 -7.54
CA GLY A 402 26.56 25.46 -8.83
C GLY A 402 25.45 26.44 -9.18
N GLU A 403 25.21 26.59 -10.48
CA GLU A 403 24.21 27.50 -11.05
C GLU A 403 22.87 26.80 -11.33
N LYS A 404 22.69 25.59 -10.79
CA LYS A 404 21.53 24.74 -11.03
C LYS A 404 20.93 24.18 -9.75
N TYR A 405 19.61 23.99 -9.78
CA TYR A 405 18.90 23.19 -8.80
C TYR A 405 18.50 21.83 -9.39
N HIS A 406 18.26 20.86 -8.53
CA HIS A 406 18.26 19.44 -8.83
C HIS A 406 17.17 18.72 -8.04
N SER A 407 16.77 17.54 -8.51
CA SER A 407 15.96 16.58 -7.76
C SER A 407 16.90 15.82 -6.82
N ALA A 408 16.36 15.30 -5.71
CA ALA A 408 17.09 14.44 -4.80
C ALA A 408 17.81 13.31 -5.57
N GLY A 409 19.06 13.00 -5.17
CA GLY A 409 19.83 11.92 -5.80
C GLY A 409 20.42 12.23 -7.18
N CYS A 410 20.29 13.46 -7.68
CA CYS A 410 20.94 13.85 -8.92
C CYS A 410 22.47 13.65 -8.84
N GLN A 411 23.06 13.01 -9.87
CA GLN A 411 24.49 12.69 -9.91
C GLN A 411 25.44 13.89 -9.72
N TYR A 412 24.96 15.12 -9.91
CA TYR A 412 25.73 16.35 -9.72
C TYR A 412 25.77 16.83 -8.27
N LEU A 413 24.94 16.27 -7.38
CA LEU A 413 24.91 16.57 -5.94
C LEU A 413 26.01 15.83 -5.16
N ARG A 414 26.82 14.99 -5.82
CA ARG A 414 27.86 14.14 -5.18
C ARG A 414 28.85 14.87 -4.28
N LYS A 415 29.11 16.16 -4.52
CA LYS A 415 30.07 16.97 -3.73
C LYS A 415 29.41 17.89 -2.72
N SER A 416 28.13 18.20 -2.88
CA SER A 416 27.37 19.08 -2.01
C SER A 416 25.91 18.95 -2.37
N ASP A 417 25.08 18.78 -1.35
CA ASP A 417 23.63 18.69 -1.48
C ASP A 417 23.02 19.59 -0.41
N ILE A 418 22.35 20.65 -0.84
CA ILE A 418 21.76 21.66 0.04
C ILE A 418 20.31 21.80 -0.38
N GLU A 419 19.41 21.48 0.55
CA GLU A 419 17.98 21.67 0.37
C GLU A 419 17.62 23.15 0.50
N VAL A 420 16.89 23.64 -0.48
CA VAL A 420 16.32 24.98 -0.52
C VAL A 420 14.91 24.89 -1.10
N THR A 421 14.07 25.89 -0.85
CA THR A 421 12.78 25.93 -1.54
C THR A 421 12.96 26.28 -3.02
N LEU A 422 12.02 25.89 -3.86
CA LEU A 422 12.02 26.20 -5.29
C LEU A 422 11.98 27.72 -5.51
N SER A 423 11.22 28.47 -4.71
CA SER A 423 11.25 29.93 -4.78
C SER A 423 12.59 30.51 -4.35
N GLU A 424 13.26 29.94 -3.33
CA GLU A 424 14.61 30.37 -2.95
C GLU A 424 15.62 30.10 -4.09
N ALA A 425 15.59 28.91 -4.69
CA ALA A 425 16.46 28.56 -5.81
C ALA A 425 16.27 29.51 -7.01
N LYS A 426 15.00 29.82 -7.34
CA LYS A 426 14.66 30.80 -8.39
C LYS A 426 15.10 32.22 -8.02
N ALA A 427 14.89 32.64 -6.77
CA ALA A 427 15.33 33.96 -6.28
C ALA A 427 16.86 34.12 -6.32
N ARG A 428 17.60 33.02 -6.18
CA ARG A 428 19.07 32.96 -6.33
C ARG A 428 19.54 32.87 -7.79
N GLY A 429 18.62 32.88 -8.76
CA GLY A 429 18.93 32.84 -10.20
C GLY A 429 19.37 31.48 -10.72
N LEU A 430 19.08 30.40 -9.99
CA LEU A 430 19.47 29.04 -10.38
C LEU A 430 18.50 28.47 -11.41
N THR A 431 19.01 27.63 -12.32
CA THR A 431 18.22 27.01 -13.40
C THR A 431 18.01 25.51 -13.17
N PRO A 432 16.92 24.89 -13.68
CA PRO A 432 16.68 23.47 -13.46
C PRO A 432 17.74 22.60 -14.13
N CYS A 433 18.16 21.54 -13.44
CA CYS A 433 19.06 20.55 -14.01
C CYS A 433 18.36 19.69 -15.07
N SER A 434 18.78 19.84 -16.33
CA SER A 434 18.26 19.07 -17.47
C SER A 434 18.50 17.55 -17.43
N LYS A 435 19.26 17.04 -16.44
CA LYS A 435 19.53 15.61 -16.29
C LYS A 435 18.63 14.90 -15.29
N CYS A 436 18.20 15.58 -14.23
CA CYS A 436 17.28 15.00 -13.25
C CYS A 436 15.87 15.58 -13.33
N ASN A 437 15.66 16.60 -14.19
CA ASN A 437 14.38 17.25 -14.44
C ASN A 437 13.60 17.59 -13.15
N PRO A 438 14.15 18.48 -12.31
CA PRO A 438 13.52 18.83 -11.03
C PRO A 438 12.19 19.57 -11.22
N PRO A 439 11.32 19.61 -10.19
CA PRO A 439 10.11 20.41 -10.18
C PRO A 439 10.38 21.87 -10.61
N GLN A 440 9.49 22.44 -11.44
CA GLN A 440 9.71 23.75 -12.07
C GLN A 440 8.72 24.82 -11.62
#